data_AF-A0AAV8E2N2-F1
#
_entry.id   AF-A0AAV8E2N2-F1
#
_cell.length_a   1.000
_cell.length_b   1.000
_cell.length_c   1.000
_cell.angle_alpha   90.00
_cell.angle_beta   90.00
_cell.angle_gamma   90.00
#
_symmetry.space_group_name_H-M   'P 1'
#
loop_
_entity.id
_entity.type
_entity.pdbx_description
1 polymer ?
#
loop_
_entity_poly.entity_id
_entity_poly.type
_entity_poly.pdbx_seq_one_letter_code
_entity_poly.pdbx_strand_id
1 'polypeptide(L)'
;MWRSPSKHFLNVIEVKSFAFGFIKSTTFAAFHVSLQLTSAIQISRVNVAQTKSLHLFQFNCLLYQIHTHFSSNQSMASNERSFVLWLHGLGDSGRANEMYLKDRFTVPELAGTKWAFPTAPSAPVTCNDGAIMNSWFDICNAPITSKSVRGLDDVLESVQKVHAIIDKEISDGTDPGNIFIAGLSQGGAMAIGSVLLYPNTLGGGAVFSGFLPFNSPVEDRIFPQAKKTPILWCHGMLDTLVPFEAGEDGKEFLQKLGMNCEFKAYDGLGHSLDEMELEYLQEWLKHQLGRSSKKSHFSACGLFNKFCS
;
A
#
# COMPACT_ATOMS: atom_id res chain seq x y z
N MET A 1 50.61 37.22 28.37
CA MET A 1 51.71 37.13 29.35
C MET A 1 51.48 35.85 30.16
N TRP A 2 52.31 34.82 29.99
CA TRP A 2 52.36 33.57 30.80
C TRP A 2 51.11 32.64 30.75
N ARG A 3 51.21 31.31 30.85
CA ARG A 3 52.30 30.36 30.58
C ARG A 3 51.66 28.97 30.32
N SER A 4 52.11 28.23 29.31
CA SER A 4 52.13 26.75 29.38
C SER A 4 53.39 26.34 30.18
N PRO A 5 53.49 25.15 30.81
CA PRO A 5 53.93 23.98 30.03
C PRO A 5 53.52 22.57 30.56
N SER A 6 53.91 21.56 29.77
CA SER A 6 54.49 20.26 30.21
C SER A 6 53.59 19.13 30.75
N LYS A 7 53.89 17.83 30.52
CA LYS A 7 54.90 17.16 29.63
C LYS A 7 54.64 15.63 29.56
N HIS A 8 54.96 15.03 28.39
CA HIS A 8 55.43 13.64 28.19
C HIS A 8 54.47 12.48 28.62
N PHE A 9 54.47 11.28 28.03
CA PHE A 9 55.59 10.48 27.47
C PHE A 9 55.24 9.73 26.17
N LEU A 10 56.27 9.34 25.42
CA LEU A 10 56.21 8.33 24.36
C LEU A 10 56.14 6.92 24.95
N ASN A 11 55.49 5.97 24.25
CA ASN A 11 56.14 4.71 23.87
C ASN A 11 55.38 3.96 22.75
N VAL A 12 56.10 3.04 22.10
CA VAL A 12 55.76 2.32 20.85
C VAL A 12 55.45 0.84 21.18
N ILE A 13 55.07 0.00 20.18
CA ILE A 13 55.01 -1.49 20.20
C ILE A 13 53.69 -2.03 20.86
N GLU A 14 52.88 -2.95 20.31
CA GLU A 14 52.83 -3.68 19.02
C GLU A 14 51.46 -4.42 18.80
N VAL A 15 51.17 -4.84 17.55
CA VAL A 15 50.58 -6.16 17.16
C VAL A 15 49.06 -6.52 17.26
N LYS A 16 48.55 -6.98 16.09
CA LYS A 16 47.44 -7.94 15.78
C LYS A 16 45.94 -7.52 15.81
N SER A 17 45.45 -7.31 14.57
CA SER A 17 44.51 -8.23 13.88
C SER A 17 43.10 -8.45 14.45
N PHE A 18 42.11 -7.69 13.94
CA PHE A 18 40.68 -8.04 14.03
C PHE A 18 39.92 -7.77 12.71
N ALA A 19 40.35 -8.43 11.63
CA ALA A 19 39.70 -8.38 10.31
C ALA A 19 39.73 -9.75 9.58
N PHE A 20 39.44 -10.84 10.30
CA PHE A 20 39.44 -12.21 9.75
C PHE A 20 38.31 -13.08 10.33
N GLY A 21 37.09 -12.53 10.41
CA GLY A 21 35.93 -13.17 11.05
C GLY A 21 34.85 -13.75 10.13
N PHE A 22 34.78 -13.37 8.84
CA PHE A 22 33.58 -13.65 8.00
C PHE A 22 33.83 -14.32 6.63
N ILE A 23 35.09 -14.54 6.24
CA ILE A 23 35.43 -15.09 4.90
C ILE A 23 35.70 -16.61 4.92
N LYS A 24 35.78 -17.24 6.10
CA LYS A 24 36.15 -18.67 6.24
C LYS A 24 35.01 -19.69 6.10
N SER A 25 33.75 -19.26 6.05
CA SER A 25 32.60 -20.20 5.93
C SER A 25 32.36 -20.64 4.49
N THR A 26 32.43 -19.70 3.53
CA THR A 26 32.11 -19.96 2.11
C THR A 26 33.17 -20.77 1.37
N THR A 27 34.42 -20.79 1.83
CA THR A 27 35.51 -21.53 1.17
C THR A 27 35.49 -23.03 1.46
N PHE A 28 34.92 -23.47 2.58
CA PHE A 28 34.93 -24.88 2.98
C PHE A 28 33.91 -25.73 2.19
N ALA A 29 32.74 -25.16 1.87
CA ALA A 29 31.74 -25.82 1.05
C ALA A 29 32.24 -26.07 -0.39
N ALA A 30 32.96 -25.10 -0.98
CA ALA A 30 33.51 -25.23 -2.32
C ALA A 30 34.56 -26.36 -2.45
N PHE A 31 35.38 -26.56 -1.40
CA PHE A 31 36.44 -27.57 -1.41
C PHE A 31 35.89 -29.01 -1.34
N HIS A 32 34.79 -29.23 -0.61
CA HIS A 32 34.21 -30.58 -0.50
C HIS A 32 33.49 -31.04 -1.77
N VAL A 33 32.84 -30.12 -2.51
CA VAL A 33 32.23 -30.43 -3.81
C VAL A 33 33.29 -30.75 -4.87
N SER A 34 34.43 -30.05 -4.85
CA SER A 34 35.52 -30.28 -5.81
C SER A 34 36.20 -31.66 -5.68
N LEU A 35 36.03 -32.36 -4.55
CA LEU A 35 36.67 -33.67 -4.31
C LEU A 35 35.84 -34.88 -4.77
N GLN A 36 34.55 -34.72 -5.04
CA GLN A 36 33.71 -35.81 -5.58
C GLN A 36 33.74 -35.92 -7.11
N LEU A 37 34.35 -34.96 -7.80
CA LEU A 37 34.41 -34.92 -9.27
C LEU A 37 35.66 -35.58 -9.88
N THR A 38 36.63 -36.03 -9.06
CA THR A 38 37.92 -36.57 -9.54
C THR A 38 38.04 -38.09 -9.50
N SER A 39 37.05 -38.81 -8.94
CA SER A 39 37.07 -40.28 -8.79
C SER A 39 36.29 -41.07 -9.86
N ALA A 40 35.83 -40.41 -10.94
CA ALA A 40 34.97 -41.01 -11.97
C ALA A 40 35.56 -41.02 -13.39
N ILE A 41 36.88 -40.92 -13.56
CA ILE A 41 37.55 -40.96 -14.89
C ILE A 41 38.21 -42.32 -15.13
N GLN A 42 37.41 -43.40 -15.24
CA GLN A 42 37.90 -44.66 -15.81
C GLN A 42 36.78 -45.57 -16.36
N ILE A 43 35.98 -45.09 -17.33
CA ILE A 43 35.19 -45.96 -18.22
C ILE A 43 35.49 -45.63 -19.70
N SER A 44 35.45 -46.67 -20.52
CA SER A 44 35.85 -46.76 -21.92
C SER A 44 34.94 -45.99 -22.90
N ARG A 45 35.42 -45.87 -24.15
CA ARG A 45 34.83 -45.16 -25.30
C ARG A 45 33.30 -45.35 -25.44
N VAL A 46 32.52 -44.35 -25.03
CA VAL A 46 31.09 -44.18 -25.35
C VAL A 46 30.82 -42.72 -25.73
N ASN A 47 29.82 -42.47 -26.58
CA ASN A 47 29.55 -41.22 -27.31
C ASN A 47 29.68 -39.91 -26.48
N VAL A 48 30.61 -39.06 -26.91
CA VAL A 48 30.92 -37.72 -26.36
C VAL A 48 29.73 -36.74 -26.44
N ALA A 49 28.73 -37.01 -27.27
CA ALA A 49 27.53 -36.18 -27.40
C ALA A 49 26.54 -36.34 -26.22
N GLN A 50 26.33 -37.57 -25.73
CA GLN A 50 25.37 -37.83 -24.65
C GLN A 50 25.90 -37.38 -23.28
N THR A 51 27.19 -37.56 -23.01
CA THR A 51 27.81 -37.14 -21.74
C THR A 51 27.80 -35.62 -21.55
N LYS A 52 28.01 -34.84 -22.62
CA LYS A 52 27.85 -33.38 -22.56
C LYS A 52 26.43 -32.95 -22.20
N SER A 53 25.42 -33.58 -22.80
CA SER A 53 24.01 -33.28 -22.49
C SER A 53 23.64 -33.62 -21.05
N LEU A 54 24.14 -34.74 -20.51
CA LEU A 54 23.85 -35.18 -19.15
C LEU A 54 24.51 -34.29 -18.10
N HIS A 55 25.77 -33.88 -18.30
CA HIS A 55 26.44 -32.95 -17.40
C HIS A 55 25.85 -31.54 -17.46
N LEU A 56 25.44 -31.03 -18.64
CA LEU A 56 24.75 -29.75 -18.74
C LEU A 56 23.39 -29.79 -18.02
N PHE A 57 22.65 -30.90 -18.15
CA PHE A 57 21.39 -31.11 -17.42
C PHE A 57 21.61 -31.16 -15.90
N GLN A 58 22.59 -31.92 -15.40
CA GLN A 58 22.93 -31.94 -13.98
C GLN A 58 23.40 -30.58 -13.45
N PHE A 59 24.19 -29.83 -14.22
CA PHE A 59 24.63 -28.49 -13.82
C PHE A 59 23.46 -27.50 -13.77
N ASN A 60 22.54 -27.56 -14.73
CA ASN A 60 21.31 -26.76 -14.74
C ASN A 60 20.35 -27.17 -13.61
N CYS A 61 20.23 -28.47 -13.29
CA CYS A 61 19.47 -28.93 -12.12
C CYS A 61 20.12 -28.47 -10.81
N LEU A 62 21.45 -28.44 -10.70
CA LEU A 62 22.14 -27.95 -9.51
C LEU A 62 21.99 -26.42 -9.38
N LEU A 63 22.07 -25.66 -10.48
CA LEU A 63 21.76 -24.23 -10.50
C LEU A 63 20.29 -23.97 -10.15
N TYR A 64 19.35 -24.78 -10.64
CA TYR A 64 17.94 -24.70 -10.27
C TYR A 64 17.72 -25.06 -8.78
N GLN A 65 18.42 -26.06 -8.24
CA GLN A 65 18.37 -26.39 -6.82
C GLN A 65 18.99 -25.29 -5.95
N ILE A 66 20.12 -24.70 -6.35
CA ILE A 66 20.70 -23.54 -5.67
C ILE A 66 19.77 -22.33 -5.75
N HIS A 67 19.17 -22.05 -6.91
CA HIS A 67 18.25 -20.93 -7.07
C HIS A 67 16.95 -21.14 -6.30
N THR A 68 16.40 -22.36 -6.26
CA THR A 68 15.23 -22.67 -5.43
C THR A 68 15.56 -22.68 -3.94
N HIS A 69 16.78 -23.06 -3.52
CA HIS A 69 17.25 -22.88 -2.14
C HIS A 69 17.49 -21.42 -1.77
N PHE A 70 17.94 -20.60 -2.72
CA PHE A 70 18.16 -19.16 -2.52
C PHE A 70 16.82 -18.41 -2.49
N SER A 71 15.87 -18.79 -3.35
CA SER A 71 14.50 -18.28 -3.35
C SER A 71 13.68 -18.78 -2.14
N SER A 72 13.87 -20.02 -1.66
CA SER A 72 13.20 -20.50 -0.45
C SER A 72 13.76 -19.87 0.83
N ASN A 73 15.06 -19.55 0.87
CA ASN A 73 15.65 -18.73 1.94
C ASN A 73 15.44 -17.21 1.74
N GLN A 74 14.85 -16.78 0.61
CA GLN A 74 14.35 -15.40 0.39
C GLN A 74 12.84 -15.26 0.65
N SER A 75 12.18 -16.23 1.28
CA SER A 75 10.88 -15.99 1.95
C SER A 75 11.02 -15.30 3.32
N MET A 76 12.19 -14.72 3.61
CA MET A 76 12.35 -13.71 4.66
C MET A 76 11.59 -12.47 4.20
N ALA A 77 10.46 -12.20 4.86
CA ALA A 77 9.50 -11.15 4.52
C ALA A 77 10.17 -9.92 3.90
N SER A 78 9.95 -9.72 2.59
CA SER A 78 10.01 -8.40 2.01
C SER A 78 9.09 -7.54 2.87
N ASN A 79 9.66 -6.55 3.55
CA ASN A 79 8.94 -5.62 4.41
C ASN A 79 8.17 -4.65 3.49
N GLU A 80 7.22 -5.21 2.73
CA GLU A 80 6.42 -4.52 1.72
C GLU A 80 5.65 -3.44 2.45
N ARG A 81 6.04 -2.18 2.20
CA ARG A 81 5.37 -1.04 2.82
C ARG A 81 3.91 -1.02 2.38
N SER A 82 3.03 -0.90 3.36
CA SER A 82 1.61 -0.60 3.18
C SER A 82 1.30 0.74 3.82
N PHE A 83 0.37 1.48 3.21
CA PHE A 83 -0.01 2.80 3.66
C PHE A 83 -1.53 2.96 3.62
N VAL A 84 -2.12 3.45 4.70
CA VAL A 84 -3.55 3.81 4.77
C VAL A 84 -3.68 5.29 5.08
N LEU A 85 -4.31 6.02 4.18
CA LEU A 85 -4.66 7.43 4.34
C LEU A 85 -6.13 7.55 4.73
N TRP A 86 -6.42 8.01 5.95
CA TRP A 86 -7.78 8.17 6.46
C TRP A 86 -8.20 9.65 6.49
N LEU A 87 -9.31 9.95 5.80
CA LEU A 87 -9.87 11.29 5.68
C LEU A 87 -11.11 11.43 6.58
N HIS A 88 -11.08 12.40 7.49
CA HIS A 88 -12.15 12.63 8.46
C HIS A 88 -13.39 13.30 7.84
N GLY A 89 -14.53 13.20 8.53
CA GLY A 89 -15.78 13.88 8.16
C GLY A 89 -15.76 15.39 8.40
N LEU A 90 -16.79 16.08 7.93
CA LEU A 90 -16.94 17.54 8.08
C LEU A 90 -16.83 17.99 9.55
N GLY A 91 -16.04 19.03 9.81
CA GLY A 91 -15.88 19.65 11.14
C GLY A 91 -14.96 18.92 12.12
N ASP A 92 -14.55 17.69 11.80
CA ASP A 92 -13.69 16.85 12.64
C ASP A 92 -12.18 17.13 12.41
N SER A 93 -11.29 16.26 12.87
CA SER A 93 -9.84 16.36 12.67
C SER A 93 -9.16 15.01 12.52
N GLY A 94 -8.00 15.00 11.86
CA GLY A 94 -7.17 13.82 11.72
C GLY A 94 -6.74 13.26 13.08
N ARG A 95 -6.35 14.11 14.04
CA ARG A 95 -5.95 13.69 15.39
C ARG A 95 -7.07 12.96 16.15
N ALA A 96 -8.33 13.41 16.02
CA ALA A 96 -9.46 12.75 16.65
C ALA A 96 -9.72 11.35 16.04
N ASN A 97 -9.61 11.25 14.71
CA ASN A 97 -9.77 9.99 13.98
C ASN A 97 -8.62 9.01 14.30
N GLU A 98 -7.37 9.50 14.39
CA GLU A 98 -6.21 8.71 14.84
C GLU A 98 -6.46 8.13 16.24
N MET A 99 -6.91 8.96 17.19
CA MET A 99 -7.21 8.51 18.56
C MET A 99 -8.34 7.49 18.62
N TYR A 100 -9.34 7.59 17.74
CA TYR A 100 -10.45 6.64 17.66
C TYR A 100 -10.04 5.32 16.98
N LEU A 101 -9.17 5.35 15.96
CA LEU A 101 -8.91 4.18 15.10
C LEU A 101 -7.63 3.40 15.44
N LYS A 102 -6.66 4.02 16.13
CA LYS A 102 -5.32 3.44 16.39
C LYS A 102 -5.33 2.03 17.02
N ASP A 103 -6.29 1.73 17.89
CA ASP A 103 -6.32 0.46 18.65
C ASP A 103 -7.14 -0.64 17.94
N ARG A 104 -7.80 -0.32 16.80
CA ARG A 104 -8.72 -1.21 16.08
C ARG A 104 -8.08 -2.04 14.97
N PHE A 105 -6.93 -1.62 14.45
CA PHE A 105 -6.21 -2.28 13.34
C PHE A 105 -4.92 -2.95 13.82
N THR A 106 -4.99 -3.71 14.92
CA THR A 106 -3.83 -4.25 15.65
C THR A 106 -3.41 -5.67 15.22
N VAL A 107 -4.06 -6.23 14.20
CA VAL A 107 -3.74 -7.57 13.66
C VAL A 107 -2.34 -7.65 13.03
N PRO A 108 -1.64 -8.81 13.11
CA PRO A 108 -0.26 -8.95 12.62
C PRO A 108 -0.06 -8.58 11.15
N GLU A 109 -1.02 -8.87 10.29
CA GLU A 109 -0.97 -8.57 8.86
C GLU A 109 -0.99 -7.07 8.54
N LEU A 110 -1.46 -6.23 9.48
CA LEU A 110 -1.46 -4.77 9.35
C LEU A 110 -0.34 -4.10 10.16
N ALA A 111 0.45 -4.84 10.95
CA ALA A 111 1.48 -4.29 11.84
C ALA A 111 2.60 -3.50 11.12
N GLY A 112 2.85 -3.78 9.83
CA GLY A 112 3.76 -3.02 8.97
C GLY A 112 3.14 -1.78 8.29
N THR A 113 1.84 -1.55 8.48
CA THR A 113 1.09 -0.49 7.79
C THR A 113 1.32 0.85 8.45
N LYS A 114 1.78 1.83 7.66
CA LYS A 114 1.83 3.23 8.05
C LYS A 114 0.44 3.84 7.88
N TRP A 115 -0.07 4.48 8.92
CA TRP A 115 -1.33 5.22 8.87
C TRP A 115 -1.08 6.73 8.84
N ALA A 116 -1.91 7.46 8.11
CA ALA A 116 -1.91 8.92 8.12
C ALA A 116 -3.33 9.46 8.26
N PHE A 117 -3.47 10.43 9.16
CA PHE A 117 -4.72 11.13 9.44
C PHE A 117 -4.50 12.63 9.24
N PRO A 118 -4.51 13.14 7.99
CA PRO A 118 -4.43 14.57 7.73
C PRO A 118 -5.66 15.29 8.30
N THR A 119 -5.52 16.58 8.58
CA THR A 119 -6.64 17.45 8.96
C THR A 119 -6.93 18.42 7.81
N ALA A 120 -8.21 18.53 7.44
CA ALA A 120 -8.66 19.45 6.41
C ALA A 120 -8.42 20.92 6.82
N PRO A 121 -8.23 21.85 5.87
CA PRO A 121 -8.15 23.28 6.18
C PRO A 121 -9.42 23.78 6.90
N SER A 122 -9.27 24.76 7.79
CA SER A 122 -10.42 25.46 8.37
C SER A 122 -10.98 26.45 7.35
N ALA A 123 -12.26 26.29 6.99
CA ALA A 123 -12.95 27.07 5.97
C ALA A 123 -14.41 27.36 6.40
N PRO A 124 -15.06 28.40 5.84
CA PRO A 124 -16.50 28.59 5.99
C PRO A 124 -17.27 27.46 5.30
N VAL A 125 -18.39 27.05 5.88
CA VAL A 125 -19.24 25.97 5.34
C VAL A 125 -20.67 26.47 5.16
N THR A 126 -21.16 26.47 3.92
CA THR A 126 -22.43 27.08 3.52
C THR A 126 -23.64 26.41 4.18
N CYS A 127 -23.67 25.08 4.31
CA CYS A 127 -24.78 24.38 4.98
C CYS A 127 -24.87 24.66 6.49
N ASN A 128 -23.82 25.26 7.09
CA ASN A 128 -23.72 25.61 8.50
C ASN A 128 -23.63 27.14 8.68
N ASP A 129 -24.40 27.89 7.89
CA ASP A 129 -24.51 29.36 7.92
C ASP A 129 -23.15 30.10 7.83
N GLY A 130 -22.17 29.51 7.13
CA GLY A 130 -20.83 30.07 6.94
C GLY A 130 -19.90 29.88 8.15
N ALA A 131 -20.26 29.05 9.13
CA ALA A 131 -19.40 28.75 10.28
C ALA A 131 -18.04 28.17 9.85
N ILE A 132 -16.96 28.65 10.48
CA ILE A 132 -15.59 28.20 10.20
C ILE A 132 -15.34 26.87 10.90
N MET A 133 -15.01 25.84 10.13
CA MET A 133 -14.64 24.51 10.63
C MET A 133 -13.73 23.78 9.64
N ASN A 134 -13.13 22.66 10.04
CA ASN A 134 -12.30 21.87 9.15
C ASN A 134 -13.16 21.23 8.04
N SER A 135 -12.89 21.57 6.79
CA SER A 135 -13.69 21.13 5.65
C SER A 135 -12.81 20.87 4.45
N TRP A 136 -13.04 19.75 3.76
CA TRP A 136 -12.30 19.42 2.54
C TRP A 136 -12.73 20.27 1.34
N PHE A 137 -14.01 20.62 1.25
CA PHE A 137 -14.61 21.45 0.19
C PHE A 137 -15.96 21.99 0.71
N ASP A 138 -16.51 23.06 0.13
CA ASP A 138 -17.79 23.58 0.63
C ASP A 138 -18.95 22.60 0.38
N ILE A 139 -19.84 22.49 1.37
CA ILE A 139 -21.08 21.72 1.30
C ILE A 139 -22.23 22.72 1.37
N CYS A 140 -22.94 22.89 0.26
CA CYS A 140 -23.99 23.92 0.17
C CYS A 140 -25.29 23.51 0.85
N ASN A 141 -25.58 22.21 1.00
CA ASN A 141 -26.86 21.71 1.50
C ASN A 141 -26.70 20.42 2.32
N ALA A 142 -27.42 20.33 3.43
CA ALA A 142 -27.69 19.11 4.18
C ALA A 142 -29.22 18.86 4.22
N PRO A 143 -29.73 17.61 4.07
CA PRO A 143 -28.98 16.38 3.80
C PRO A 143 -28.27 16.39 2.43
N ILE A 144 -27.21 15.60 2.32
CA ILE A 144 -26.33 15.55 1.16
C ILE A 144 -26.81 14.46 0.20
N THR A 145 -27.30 14.87 -0.97
CA THR A 145 -27.80 13.98 -2.02
C THR A 145 -26.95 14.10 -3.29
N SER A 146 -27.23 13.29 -4.32
CA SER A 146 -26.68 13.49 -5.67
C SER A 146 -27.03 14.84 -6.30
N LYS A 147 -28.07 15.54 -5.80
CA LYS A 147 -28.51 16.86 -6.28
C LYS A 147 -27.90 18.03 -5.50
N SER A 148 -27.29 17.80 -4.33
CA SER A 148 -26.73 18.86 -3.49
C SER A 148 -25.53 19.53 -4.19
N VAL A 149 -25.53 20.85 -4.30
CA VAL A 149 -24.52 21.63 -5.05
C VAL A 149 -23.14 21.52 -4.39
N ARG A 150 -22.09 21.45 -5.22
CA ARG A 150 -20.67 21.46 -4.82
C ARG A 150 -19.84 22.27 -5.81
N GLY A 151 -18.82 22.99 -5.33
CA GLY A 151 -17.78 23.58 -6.17
C GLY A 151 -16.83 22.50 -6.70
N LEU A 152 -16.80 22.29 -8.03
CA LEU A 152 -15.87 21.31 -8.61
C LEU A 152 -14.41 21.70 -8.33
N ASP A 153 -14.08 22.98 -8.43
CA ASP A 153 -12.71 23.46 -8.25
C ASP A 153 -12.22 23.26 -6.80
N ASP A 154 -13.07 23.49 -5.79
CA ASP A 154 -12.77 23.22 -4.37
C ASP A 154 -12.46 21.73 -4.12
N VAL A 155 -13.28 20.85 -4.71
CA VAL A 155 -13.08 19.39 -4.65
C VAL A 155 -11.76 19.03 -5.33
N LEU A 156 -11.47 19.59 -6.51
CA LEU A 156 -10.22 19.32 -7.23
C LEU A 156 -8.99 19.83 -6.49
N GLU A 157 -9.04 20.98 -5.81
CA GLU A 157 -7.95 21.49 -4.98
C GLU A 157 -7.63 20.54 -3.82
N SER A 158 -8.65 20.03 -3.14
CA SER A 158 -8.45 19.04 -2.07
C SER A 158 -8.05 17.67 -2.58
N VAL A 159 -8.48 17.26 -3.78
CA VAL A 159 -7.97 16.05 -4.44
C VAL A 159 -6.47 16.19 -4.71
N GLN A 160 -5.99 17.35 -5.18
CA GLN A 160 -4.55 17.59 -5.38
C GLN A 160 -3.76 17.51 -4.07
N LYS A 161 -4.29 18.04 -2.96
CA LYS A 161 -3.67 17.92 -1.62
C LYS A 161 -3.58 16.46 -1.16
N VAL A 162 -4.61 15.66 -1.41
CA VAL A 162 -4.63 14.22 -1.11
C VAL A 162 -3.66 13.46 -2.02
N HIS A 163 -3.63 13.77 -3.32
CA HIS A 163 -2.69 13.18 -4.28
C HIS A 163 -1.23 13.46 -3.89
N ALA A 164 -0.90 14.67 -3.44
CA ALA A 164 0.45 15.00 -2.97
C ALA A 164 0.92 14.13 -1.79
N ILE A 165 0.01 13.66 -0.93
CA ILE A 165 0.33 12.69 0.14
C ILE A 165 0.62 11.31 -0.46
N ILE A 166 -0.22 10.84 -1.39
CA ILE A 166 -0.03 9.56 -2.09
C ILE A 166 1.30 9.54 -2.87
N ASP A 167 1.54 10.58 -3.68
CA ASP A 167 2.76 10.74 -4.48
C ASP A 167 4.01 10.74 -3.60
N LYS A 168 3.93 11.39 -2.43
CA LYS A 168 5.02 11.34 -1.45
C LYS A 168 5.29 9.90 -0.97
N GLU A 169 4.27 9.15 -0.56
CA GLU A 169 4.49 7.78 -0.06
C GLU A 169 4.98 6.81 -1.15
N ILE A 170 4.61 7.03 -2.40
CA ILE A 170 5.18 6.32 -3.56
C ILE A 170 6.65 6.72 -3.73
N SER A 171 6.98 8.02 -3.67
CA SER A 171 8.37 8.50 -3.79
C SER A 171 9.28 8.00 -2.65
N ASP A 172 8.71 7.80 -1.45
CA ASP A 172 9.39 7.20 -0.31
C ASP A 172 9.58 5.67 -0.47
N GLY A 173 8.93 5.03 -1.44
CA GLY A 173 9.13 3.63 -1.83
C GLY A 173 7.96 2.68 -1.56
N THR A 174 6.74 3.17 -1.37
CA THR A 174 5.53 2.33 -1.20
C THR A 174 4.93 1.98 -2.56
N ASP A 175 4.65 0.70 -2.82
CA ASP A 175 3.97 0.30 -4.07
C ASP A 175 2.54 0.86 -4.10
N PRO A 176 2.06 1.44 -5.23
CA PRO A 176 0.69 1.95 -5.33
C PRO A 176 -0.38 0.92 -4.97
N GLY A 177 -0.17 -0.36 -5.30
CA GLY A 177 -1.04 -1.48 -4.96
C GLY A 177 -1.07 -1.85 -3.47
N ASN A 178 -0.24 -1.21 -2.64
CA ASN A 178 -0.25 -1.30 -1.17
C ASN A 178 -0.67 0.03 -0.51
N ILE A 179 -1.12 1.02 -1.30
CA ILE A 179 -1.71 2.27 -0.80
C ILE A 179 -3.23 2.16 -0.79
N PHE A 180 -3.82 2.49 0.34
CA PHE A 180 -5.25 2.52 0.56
C PHE A 180 -5.69 3.92 0.97
N ILE A 181 -6.84 4.33 0.48
CA ILE A 181 -7.51 5.55 0.91
C ILE A 181 -8.82 5.17 1.59
N ALA A 182 -9.15 5.82 2.71
CA ALA A 182 -10.36 5.59 3.47
C ALA A 182 -10.95 6.90 3.97
N GLY A 183 -12.25 6.95 4.26
CA GLY A 183 -12.81 8.09 4.97
C GLY A 183 -14.30 8.01 5.25
N LEU A 184 -14.74 8.82 6.21
CA LEU A 184 -16.12 8.96 6.67
C LEU A 184 -16.78 10.22 6.10
N SER A 185 -18.03 10.12 5.64
CA SER A 185 -18.84 11.28 5.23
C SER A 185 -18.16 12.12 4.13
N GLN A 186 -17.91 13.41 4.36
CA GLN A 186 -17.11 14.27 3.47
C GLN A 186 -15.71 13.68 3.18
N GLY A 187 -15.07 13.02 4.15
CA GLY A 187 -13.81 12.31 3.95
C GLY A 187 -13.96 11.06 3.08
N GLY A 188 -15.10 10.37 3.14
CA GLY A 188 -15.43 9.27 2.24
C GLY A 188 -15.68 9.74 0.81
N ALA A 189 -16.31 10.91 0.66
CA ALA A 189 -16.45 11.59 -0.62
C ALA A 189 -15.08 12.00 -1.21
N MET A 190 -14.18 12.54 -0.37
CA MET A 190 -12.80 12.81 -0.78
C MET A 190 -12.03 11.53 -1.12
N ALA A 191 -12.26 10.43 -0.40
CA ALA A 191 -11.61 9.15 -0.65
C ALA A 191 -11.92 8.66 -2.08
N ILE A 192 -13.21 8.56 -2.43
CA ILE A 192 -13.58 8.09 -3.77
C ILE A 192 -13.22 9.09 -4.87
N GLY A 193 -13.39 10.40 -4.64
CA GLY A 193 -12.97 11.43 -5.59
C GLY A 193 -11.47 11.41 -5.89
N SER A 194 -10.66 11.17 -4.86
CA SER A 194 -9.21 11.06 -5.00
C SER A 194 -8.82 9.79 -5.76
N VAL A 195 -9.43 8.64 -5.47
CA VAL A 195 -9.18 7.38 -6.19
C VAL A 195 -9.54 7.49 -7.67
N LEU A 196 -10.72 8.04 -7.99
CA LEU A 196 -11.21 8.17 -9.36
C LEU A 196 -10.30 9.03 -10.26
N LEU A 197 -9.66 10.04 -9.67
CA LEU A 197 -8.80 10.98 -10.39
C LEU A 197 -7.31 10.65 -10.29
N TYR A 198 -6.91 9.58 -9.59
CA TYR A 198 -5.50 9.21 -9.45
C TYR A 198 -4.98 8.45 -10.70
N PRO A 199 -3.78 8.75 -11.24
CA PRO A 199 -3.31 8.18 -12.49
C PRO A 199 -2.93 6.69 -12.41
N ASN A 200 -2.69 6.16 -11.21
CA ASN A 200 -2.28 4.77 -10.97
C ASN A 200 -3.40 3.93 -10.33
N THR A 201 -3.29 2.61 -10.46
CA THR A 201 -4.11 1.68 -9.66
C THR A 201 -3.61 1.67 -8.23
N LEU A 202 -4.49 1.94 -7.27
CA LEU A 202 -4.20 1.86 -5.84
C LEU A 202 -4.59 0.49 -5.27
N GLY A 203 -4.11 0.18 -4.06
CA GLY A 203 -4.49 -1.02 -3.31
C GLY A 203 -5.99 -1.08 -3.03
N GLY A 204 -6.61 0.08 -2.76
CA GLY A 204 -8.07 0.20 -2.70
C GLY A 204 -8.58 1.55 -2.16
N GLY A 205 -9.88 1.77 -2.31
CA GLY A 205 -10.61 2.87 -1.66
C GLY A 205 -11.70 2.33 -0.72
N ALA A 206 -11.87 2.92 0.46
CA ALA A 206 -12.93 2.61 1.41
C ALA A 206 -13.78 3.85 1.72
N VAL A 207 -15.09 3.75 1.60
CA VAL A 207 -16.04 4.87 1.79
C VAL A 207 -17.02 4.49 2.90
N PHE A 208 -17.11 5.28 3.96
CA PHE A 208 -18.09 5.11 5.05
C PHE A 208 -19.08 6.27 5.01
N SER A 209 -20.37 5.98 4.86
CA SER A 209 -21.47 6.98 4.77
C SER A 209 -21.16 8.18 3.86
N GLY A 210 -20.45 7.93 2.75
CA GLY A 210 -19.98 8.96 1.82
C GLY A 210 -20.88 9.14 0.58
N PHE A 211 -20.42 9.96 -0.37
CA PHE A 211 -21.18 10.40 -1.54
C PHE A 211 -20.26 10.84 -2.69
N LEU A 212 -20.75 10.87 -3.94
CA LEU A 212 -20.16 11.66 -5.05
C LEU A 212 -18.61 11.52 -5.22
N PRO A 213 -17.80 12.61 -5.17
CA PRO A 213 -18.09 13.99 -4.74
C PRO A 213 -18.45 14.96 -5.89
N PHE A 214 -18.80 14.49 -7.08
CA PHE A 214 -18.95 15.33 -8.27
C PHE A 214 -20.42 15.52 -8.69
N ASN A 215 -20.73 16.70 -9.23
CA ASN A 215 -22.07 17.07 -9.75
C ASN A 215 -22.08 17.20 -11.28
N SER A 216 -20.91 17.41 -11.87
CA SER A 216 -20.67 17.52 -13.31
C SER A 216 -20.03 16.24 -13.82
N PRO A 217 -20.09 15.99 -15.15
CA PRO A 217 -19.33 14.91 -15.77
C PRO A 217 -17.83 15.04 -15.45
N VAL A 218 -17.25 13.95 -14.96
CA VAL A 218 -15.81 13.81 -14.66
C VAL A 218 -15.20 12.57 -15.33
N GLU A 219 -15.98 11.84 -16.13
CA GLU A 219 -15.62 10.59 -16.79
C GLU A 219 -14.38 10.75 -17.68
N ASP A 220 -14.25 11.88 -18.36
CA ASP A 220 -13.08 12.26 -19.17
C ASP A 220 -11.81 12.55 -18.35
N ARG A 221 -11.96 12.75 -17.03
CA ARG A 221 -10.86 12.95 -16.07
C ARG A 221 -10.45 11.66 -15.35
N ILE A 222 -11.21 10.57 -15.50
CA ILE A 222 -10.97 9.30 -14.80
C ILE A 222 -9.96 8.45 -15.59
N PHE A 223 -8.78 8.25 -15.02
CA PHE A 223 -7.74 7.45 -15.64
C PHE A 223 -8.12 5.96 -15.78
N PRO A 224 -7.76 5.28 -16.89
CA PRO A 224 -8.03 3.85 -17.05
C PRO A 224 -7.44 2.94 -15.95
N GLN A 225 -6.43 3.41 -15.21
CA GLN A 225 -5.83 2.63 -14.12
C GLN A 225 -6.56 2.85 -12.78
N ALA A 226 -7.16 4.01 -12.55
CA ALA A 226 -8.05 4.26 -11.41
C ALA A 226 -9.20 3.24 -11.37
N LYS A 227 -9.75 2.91 -12.55
CA LYS A 227 -10.87 1.96 -12.72
C LYS A 227 -10.55 0.53 -12.23
N LYS A 228 -9.27 0.20 -12.01
CA LYS A 228 -8.82 -1.11 -11.51
C LYS A 228 -8.68 -1.15 -9.98
N THR A 229 -8.73 0.00 -9.31
CA THR A 229 -8.67 0.11 -7.85
C THR A 229 -9.95 -0.50 -7.26
N PRO A 230 -9.88 -1.47 -6.35
CA PRO A 230 -11.07 -2.03 -5.72
C PRO A 230 -11.65 -1.04 -4.72
N ILE A 231 -12.98 -0.94 -4.67
CA ILE A 231 -13.71 -0.07 -3.74
C ILE A 231 -14.49 -0.93 -2.74
N LEU A 232 -14.41 -0.58 -1.45
CA LEU A 232 -15.37 -0.93 -0.41
C LEU A 232 -16.22 0.31 -0.12
N TRP A 233 -17.53 0.14 -0.03
CA TRP A 233 -18.46 1.20 0.35
C TRP A 233 -19.42 0.68 1.41
N CYS A 234 -19.31 1.22 2.63
CA CYS A 234 -20.18 0.92 3.75
C CYS A 234 -21.15 2.09 3.98
N HIS A 235 -22.41 1.79 4.28
CA HIS A 235 -23.45 2.80 4.46
C HIS A 235 -24.56 2.33 5.40
N GLY A 236 -24.94 3.19 6.34
CA GLY A 236 -26.07 2.94 7.25
C GLY A 236 -27.42 3.13 6.56
N MET A 237 -28.35 2.19 6.75
CA MET A 237 -29.68 2.25 6.13
C MET A 237 -30.63 3.27 6.78
N LEU A 238 -30.30 3.75 7.98
CA LEU A 238 -31.02 4.82 8.69
C LEU A 238 -30.25 6.15 8.65
N ASP A 239 -29.28 6.30 7.75
CA ASP A 239 -28.58 7.56 7.55
C ASP A 239 -29.55 8.64 7.01
N THR A 240 -29.60 9.76 7.71
CA THR A 240 -30.47 10.91 7.39
C THR A 240 -29.68 12.18 7.06
N LEU A 241 -28.35 12.16 7.20
CA LEU A 241 -27.48 13.28 6.85
C LEU A 241 -26.88 13.10 5.46
N VAL A 242 -26.46 11.86 5.14
CA VAL A 242 -26.14 11.39 3.79
C VAL A 242 -27.08 10.22 3.53
N PRO A 243 -28.28 10.45 2.96
CA PRO A 243 -29.26 9.39 2.76
C PRO A 243 -28.68 8.20 2.00
N PHE A 244 -29.12 6.99 2.35
CA PHE A 244 -28.60 5.73 1.81
C PHE A 244 -28.56 5.69 0.28
N GLU A 245 -29.53 6.33 -0.37
CA GLU A 245 -29.61 6.49 -1.82
C GLU A 245 -28.40 7.22 -2.42
N ALA A 246 -27.76 8.14 -1.69
CA ALA A 246 -26.52 8.80 -2.13
C ALA A 246 -25.32 7.84 -2.16
N GLY A 247 -25.35 6.79 -1.33
CA GLY A 247 -24.43 5.65 -1.42
C GLY A 247 -24.75 4.75 -2.61
N GLU A 248 -26.03 4.48 -2.88
CA GLU A 248 -26.46 3.70 -4.04
C GLU A 248 -26.14 4.39 -5.37
N ASP A 249 -26.35 5.70 -5.47
CA ASP A 249 -25.92 6.55 -6.60
C ASP A 249 -24.41 6.41 -6.86
N GLY A 250 -23.61 6.42 -5.79
CA GLY A 250 -22.16 6.23 -5.85
C GLY A 250 -21.76 4.85 -6.38
N LYS A 251 -22.40 3.80 -5.87
CA LYS A 251 -22.23 2.41 -6.33
C LYS A 251 -22.61 2.25 -7.81
N GLU A 252 -23.75 2.80 -8.24
CA GLU A 252 -24.23 2.70 -9.62
C GLU A 252 -23.26 3.42 -10.59
N PHE A 253 -22.75 4.59 -10.20
CA PHE A 253 -21.73 5.33 -10.94
C PHE A 253 -20.44 4.49 -11.12
N LEU A 254 -19.94 3.87 -10.05
CA LEU A 254 -18.76 2.99 -10.11
C LEU A 254 -18.99 1.75 -10.99
N GLN A 255 -20.20 1.17 -10.96
CA GLN A 255 -20.58 0.06 -11.84
C GLN A 255 -20.61 0.49 -13.31
N LYS A 256 -21.16 1.67 -13.64
CA LYS A 256 -21.15 2.23 -15.01
C LYS A 256 -19.73 2.45 -15.53
N LEU A 257 -18.77 2.77 -14.65
CA LEU A 257 -17.35 2.88 -15.00
C LEU A 257 -16.62 1.53 -15.15
N GLY A 258 -17.27 0.41 -14.82
CA GLY A 258 -16.67 -0.93 -14.82
C GLY A 258 -15.75 -1.22 -13.63
N MET A 259 -15.90 -0.47 -12.52
CA MET A 259 -15.10 -0.64 -11.31
C MET A 259 -15.65 -1.74 -10.41
N ASN A 260 -14.76 -2.43 -9.69
CA ASN A 260 -15.15 -3.39 -8.67
C ASN A 260 -15.50 -2.66 -7.36
N CYS A 261 -16.79 -2.42 -7.13
CA CYS A 261 -17.31 -1.85 -5.88
C CYS A 261 -18.06 -2.92 -5.07
N GLU A 262 -17.51 -3.26 -3.91
CA GLU A 262 -18.19 -4.03 -2.87
C GLU A 262 -19.01 -3.06 -2.00
N PHE A 263 -20.33 -3.21 -1.99
CA PHE A 263 -21.23 -2.34 -1.24
C PHE A 263 -21.85 -3.10 -0.05
N LYS A 264 -21.78 -2.50 1.15
CA LYS A 264 -22.27 -3.04 2.41
C LYS A 264 -23.30 -2.10 3.01
N ALA A 265 -24.53 -2.58 3.10
CA ALA A 265 -25.62 -1.91 3.80
C ALA A 265 -25.66 -2.40 5.25
N TYR A 266 -25.71 -1.48 6.20
CA TYR A 266 -25.82 -1.77 7.62
C TYR A 266 -27.21 -1.38 8.11
N ASP A 267 -28.04 -2.39 8.39
CA ASP A 267 -29.38 -2.18 8.94
C ASP A 267 -29.30 -1.61 10.36
N GLY A 268 -30.23 -0.72 10.71
CA GLY A 268 -30.23 0.00 11.99
C GLY A 268 -29.16 1.10 12.16
N LEU A 269 -28.15 1.17 11.29
CA LEU A 269 -27.07 2.17 11.40
C LEU A 269 -27.45 3.51 10.76
N GLY A 270 -27.14 4.62 11.44
CA GLY A 270 -27.32 6.01 10.97
C GLY A 270 -26.03 6.64 10.42
N HIS A 271 -25.90 7.97 10.55
CA HIS A 271 -24.67 8.70 10.16
C HIS A 271 -23.56 8.59 11.22
N SER A 272 -23.03 7.39 11.40
CA SER A 272 -21.95 7.09 12.35
C SER A 272 -21.08 5.95 11.81
N LEU A 273 -19.92 5.75 12.43
CA LEU A 273 -19.02 4.65 12.13
C LEU A 273 -19.19 3.55 13.19
N ASP A 274 -19.54 2.33 12.77
CA ASP A 274 -19.79 1.19 13.67
C ASP A 274 -18.59 0.23 13.79
N GLU A 275 -18.53 -0.55 14.86
CA GLU A 275 -17.46 -1.54 15.03
C GLU A 275 -17.49 -2.63 13.94
N MET A 276 -18.68 -3.08 13.51
CA MET A 276 -18.81 -4.08 12.44
C MET A 276 -18.36 -3.54 11.07
N GLU A 277 -18.37 -2.23 10.87
CA GLU A 277 -17.78 -1.59 9.68
C GLU A 277 -16.25 -1.63 9.72
N LEU A 278 -15.67 -1.41 10.91
CA LEU A 278 -14.23 -1.37 11.13
C LEU A 278 -13.59 -2.75 11.13
N GLU A 279 -14.25 -3.75 11.73
CA GLU A 279 -13.89 -5.17 11.60
C GLU A 279 -13.92 -5.61 10.13
N TYR A 280 -14.95 -5.20 9.37
CA TYR A 280 -15.03 -5.54 7.94
C TYR A 280 -13.92 -4.87 7.12
N LEU A 281 -13.61 -3.60 7.41
CA LEU A 281 -12.49 -2.90 6.80
C LEU A 281 -11.17 -3.61 7.06
N GLN A 282 -10.93 -4.06 8.29
CA GLN A 282 -9.71 -4.79 8.65
C GLN A 282 -9.55 -6.06 7.79
N GLU A 283 -10.58 -6.89 7.70
CA GLU A 283 -10.55 -8.11 6.88
C GLU A 283 -10.41 -7.82 5.38
N TRP A 284 -11.05 -6.76 4.89
CA TRP A 284 -10.90 -6.32 3.51
C TRP A 284 -9.47 -5.85 3.20
N LEU A 285 -8.85 -5.04 4.08
CA LEU A 285 -7.45 -4.57 3.92
C LEU A 285 -6.47 -5.76 3.89
N LYS A 286 -6.60 -6.70 4.83
CA LYS A 286 -5.80 -7.95 4.86
C LYS A 286 -5.92 -8.71 3.55
N HIS A 287 -7.14 -8.85 3.02
CA HIS A 287 -7.38 -9.55 1.76
C HIS A 287 -6.73 -8.84 0.56
N GLN A 288 -6.82 -7.51 0.45
CA GLN A 288 -6.18 -6.80 -0.68
C GLN A 288 -4.65 -6.88 -0.62
N LEU A 289 -4.02 -6.67 0.56
CA LEU A 289 -2.57 -6.84 0.75
C LEU A 289 -2.10 -8.26 0.39
N GLY A 290 -2.88 -9.28 0.76
CA GLY A 290 -2.66 -10.68 0.36
C GLY A 290 -2.80 -10.98 -1.13
N ARG A 291 -3.31 -10.03 -1.95
CA ARG A 291 -3.35 -10.10 -3.42
C ARG A 291 -2.21 -9.35 -4.08
N SER A 292 -1.78 -8.22 -3.52
CA SER A 292 -0.66 -7.42 -4.04
C SER A 292 0.67 -8.17 -3.94
N SER A 293 0.98 -8.75 -2.78
CA SER A 293 2.13 -9.64 -2.56
C SER A 293 2.20 -10.84 -3.53
N LYS A 294 1.05 -11.38 -3.95
CA LYS A 294 1.02 -12.45 -4.97
C LYS A 294 1.36 -11.91 -6.36
N LYS A 295 0.91 -10.70 -6.73
CA LYS A 295 1.25 -10.07 -8.01
C LYS A 295 2.74 -9.72 -8.11
N SER A 296 3.35 -9.19 -7.03
CA SER A 296 4.78 -8.87 -7.00
C SER A 296 5.63 -10.13 -7.25
N HIS A 297 5.29 -11.24 -6.58
CA HIS A 297 5.96 -12.52 -6.75
C HIS A 297 5.87 -13.10 -8.18
N PHE A 298 4.67 -13.11 -8.79
CA PHE A 298 4.51 -13.58 -10.18
C PHE A 298 5.26 -12.71 -11.19
N SER A 299 5.33 -11.39 -10.99
CA SER A 299 6.07 -10.47 -11.87
C SER A 299 7.58 -10.76 -11.85
N ALA A 300 8.16 -10.97 -10.67
CA ALA A 300 9.58 -11.32 -10.51
C ALA A 300 9.95 -12.63 -11.22
N CYS A 301 9.13 -13.69 -11.06
CA CYS A 301 9.33 -14.95 -11.79
C CYS A 301 9.15 -14.79 -13.32
N GLY A 302 8.23 -13.92 -13.76
CA GLY A 302 7.98 -13.64 -15.18
C GLY A 302 9.15 -12.96 -15.90
N LEU A 303 9.85 -12.02 -15.25
CA LEU A 303 11.07 -11.43 -15.81
C LEU A 303 12.19 -12.48 -15.95
N PHE A 304 12.32 -13.40 -14.99
CA PHE A 304 13.41 -14.37 -14.96
C PHE A 304 13.38 -15.32 -16.16
N ASN A 305 12.20 -15.82 -16.54
CA ASN A 305 12.04 -16.68 -17.72
C ASN A 305 12.44 -15.99 -19.04
N LYS A 306 12.34 -14.65 -19.11
CA LYS A 306 12.72 -13.86 -20.30
C LYS A 306 14.24 -13.69 -20.49
N PHE A 307 15.03 -13.98 -19.46
CA PHE A 307 16.51 -14.02 -19.55
C PHE A 307 17.08 -15.43 -19.76
N CYS A 308 16.23 -16.47 -19.71
CA CYS A 308 16.61 -17.87 -19.90
C CYS A 308 16.02 -18.48 -21.19
N SER A 309 15.61 -17.64 -22.16
CA SER A 309 15.09 -18.04 -23.49
C SER A 309 16.13 -17.80 -24.58
#